data_AF-A0A9C9MZU4-F1
#
_entry.id   AF-A0A9C9MZU4-F1
#
_cell.length_a   1.000
_cell.length_b   1.000
_cell.length_c   1.000
_cell.angle_alpha   90.00
_cell.angle_beta   90.00
_cell.angle_gamma   90.00
#
_symmetry.space_group_name_H-M   'P 1'
#
loop_
_entity.id
_entity.type
_entity.pdbx_description
1 polymer ?
#
loop_
_entity_poly.entity_id
_entity_poly.type
_entity_poly.pdbx_seq_one_letter_code
_entity_poly.pdbx_strand_id
1 'polypeptide(L)'
;MQKVNYKGWKNCIEIKNDLVTMVVTADVGPRVIFFGFTEGENIFQNYEDMMGLTGGNEWRIYGGHRLWAAPEIQPRTYFPDNRPVKVEERKGLIRFTAPIEEANRIEKQIDISLDPVLAKAKLVHRIINHNPWGIELAPWGLSVMRPGGQVIVPF
;
A
#
# COMPACT_ATOMS: atom_id res chain seq x y z
N MET A 1 4.87 -16.78 -1.27
CA MET A 1 5.46 -15.42 -1.26
C MET A 1 6.77 -15.47 -2.03
N GLN A 2 7.03 -14.53 -2.92
CA GLN A 2 8.32 -14.43 -3.61
C GLN A 2 8.80 -12.98 -3.60
N LYS A 3 10.09 -12.76 -3.35
CA LYS A 3 10.70 -11.45 -3.51
C LYS A 3 10.97 -11.20 -4.98
N VAL A 4 10.57 -10.04 -5.50
CA VAL A 4 10.69 -9.66 -6.90
C VAL A 4 11.23 -8.24 -7.06
N ASN A 5 11.83 -7.97 -8.21
CA ASN A 5 12.10 -6.60 -8.65
C ASN A 5 10.87 -6.10 -9.41
N TYR A 6 10.40 -4.90 -9.10
CA TYR A 6 9.27 -4.30 -9.80
C TYR A 6 9.52 -2.81 -10.03
N LYS A 7 9.58 -2.41 -11.31
CA LYS A 7 9.64 -1.00 -11.74
C LYS A 7 10.70 -0.17 -10.96
N GLY A 8 11.90 -0.73 -10.79
CA GLY A 8 13.03 -0.07 -10.12
C GLY A 8 13.17 -0.34 -8.60
N TRP A 9 12.10 -0.76 -7.92
CA TRP A 9 12.20 -1.26 -6.54
C TRP A 9 12.69 -2.70 -6.52
N LYS A 10 13.65 -3.00 -5.64
CA LYS A 10 14.33 -4.29 -5.56
C LYS A 10 13.76 -5.18 -4.47
N ASN A 11 13.04 -4.58 -3.51
CA ASN A 11 12.44 -5.27 -2.38
C ASN A 11 10.92 -5.23 -2.51
N CYS A 12 10.37 -5.90 -3.52
CA CYS A 12 8.92 -6.10 -3.63
C CYS A 12 8.55 -7.53 -3.28
N ILE A 13 7.32 -7.71 -2.81
CA ILE A 13 6.74 -8.98 -2.41
C ILE A 13 5.61 -9.32 -3.38
N GLU A 14 5.80 -10.38 -4.16
CA GLU A 14 4.76 -11.00 -4.98
C GLU A 14 3.95 -11.99 -4.14
N ILE A 15 2.62 -11.83 -4.20
CA ILE A 15 1.62 -12.71 -3.62
C ILE A 15 0.67 -13.08 -4.75
N LYS A 16 0.48 -14.37 -5.01
CA LYS A 16 -0.39 -14.84 -6.11
C LYS A 16 -1.17 -16.11 -5.74
N ASN A 17 -2.28 -16.31 -6.43
CA ASN A 17 -2.96 -17.59 -6.58
C ASN A 17 -3.09 -17.90 -8.09
N ASP A 18 -3.89 -18.90 -8.46
CA ASP A 18 -4.04 -19.28 -9.86
C ASP A 18 -4.74 -18.20 -10.72
N LEU A 19 -5.44 -17.25 -10.09
CA LEU A 19 -6.28 -16.26 -10.79
C LEU A 19 -5.71 -14.84 -10.75
N VAL A 20 -5.07 -14.42 -9.66
CA VAL A 20 -4.61 -13.04 -9.46
C VAL A 20 -3.19 -12.96 -8.92
N THR A 21 -2.49 -11.91 -9.34
CA THR A 21 -1.18 -11.51 -8.85
C THR A 21 -1.26 -10.16 -8.17
N MET A 22 -0.57 -10.03 -7.03
CA MET A 22 -0.40 -8.80 -6.27
C MET A 22 1.08 -8.54 -6.03
N VAL A 23 1.52 -7.29 -6.20
CA VAL A 23 2.89 -6.86 -5.83
C VAL A 23 2.81 -5.73 -4.82
N VAL A 24 3.50 -5.90 -3.70
CA VAL A 24 3.57 -4.94 -2.60
C VAL A 24 5.02 -4.53 -2.42
N THR A 25 5.31 -3.23 -2.40
CA THR A 25 6.68 -2.76 -2.19
C THR A 25 7.04 -2.75 -0.70
N ALA A 26 8.26 -3.21 -0.39
CA ALA A 26 8.88 -3.09 0.91
C ALA A 26 9.96 -1.98 0.94
N ASP A 27 10.25 -1.35 -0.20
CA ASP A 27 11.19 -0.22 -0.31
C ASP A 27 10.55 1.11 0.12
N VAL A 28 9.24 1.27 -0.11
CA VAL A 28 8.42 2.44 0.28
C VAL A 28 7.01 1.98 0.68
N GLY A 29 6.26 2.77 1.44
CA GLY A 29 4.83 2.54 1.69
C GLY A 29 4.40 2.49 3.16
N PRO A 30 3.46 1.60 3.56
CA PRO A 30 3.01 0.39 2.83
C PRO A 30 2.13 0.69 1.62
N ARG A 31 2.41 0.00 0.50
CA ARG A 31 1.71 0.22 -0.78
C ARG A 31 1.64 -1.04 -1.63
N VAL A 32 0.44 -1.36 -2.10
CA VAL A 32 0.22 -2.35 -3.16
C VAL A 32 0.37 -1.63 -4.49
N ILE A 33 1.37 -2.00 -5.29
CA ILE A 33 1.68 -1.27 -6.52
C ILE A 33 1.14 -1.97 -7.78
N PHE A 34 0.86 -3.27 -7.66
CA PHE A 34 0.24 -4.07 -8.71
C PHE A 34 -0.88 -4.92 -8.13
N PHE A 35 -2.02 -4.95 -8.81
CA PHE A 35 -3.02 -6.01 -8.67
C PHE A 35 -3.67 -6.25 -10.03
N GLY A 36 -3.83 -7.51 -10.40
CA GLY A 36 -4.40 -7.90 -11.68
C GLY A 36 -4.59 -9.40 -11.75
N PHE A 37 -5.22 -9.87 -12.83
CA PHE A 37 -5.24 -11.31 -13.12
C PHE A 37 -3.82 -11.84 -13.31
N THR A 38 -3.60 -13.12 -13.02
CA THR A 38 -2.33 -13.79 -13.31
C THR A 38 -1.99 -13.60 -14.79
N GLU A 39 -0.78 -13.10 -15.08
CA GLU A 39 -0.32 -12.71 -16.43
C GLU A 39 -1.10 -11.55 -17.09
N GLY A 40 -2.03 -10.94 -16.37
CA GLY A 40 -2.82 -9.79 -16.82
C GLY A 40 -2.16 -8.44 -16.56
N GLU A 41 -2.91 -7.38 -16.92
CA GLU A 41 -2.49 -6.00 -16.69
C GLU A 41 -2.71 -5.54 -15.24
N ASN A 42 -1.92 -4.55 -14.82
CA ASN A 42 -2.17 -3.83 -13.56
C ASN A 42 -3.46 -3.01 -13.67
N ILE A 43 -4.36 -3.14 -12.69
CA ILE A 43 -5.57 -2.31 -12.63
C ILE A 43 -5.31 -0.93 -12.04
N PHE A 44 -4.18 -0.75 -11.34
CA PHE A 44 -3.82 0.53 -10.75
C PHE A 44 -3.04 1.40 -11.73
N GLN A 45 -3.18 2.71 -11.55
CA GLN A 45 -2.26 3.66 -12.18
C GLN A 45 -0.89 3.51 -11.54
N ASN A 46 0.18 3.53 -12.35
CA ASN A 46 1.54 3.74 -11.89
C ASN A 46 2.09 5.00 -12.57
N TYR A 47 2.77 5.86 -11.81
CA TYR A 47 3.41 7.08 -12.33
C TYR A 47 4.89 6.77 -12.60
N GLU A 48 5.20 6.47 -13.86
CA GLU A 48 6.49 5.90 -14.29
C GLU A 48 7.70 6.75 -13.89
N ASP A 49 7.56 8.08 -13.91
CA ASP A 49 8.56 9.07 -13.50
C ASP A 49 8.94 8.99 -12.01
N MET A 50 8.05 8.40 -11.19
CA MET A 50 8.25 8.23 -9.76
C MET A 50 8.61 6.79 -9.37
N MET A 51 8.46 5.82 -10.28
CA MET A 51 8.70 4.41 -9.97
C MET A 51 10.15 4.15 -9.56
N GLY A 52 10.35 3.33 -8.52
CA GLY A 52 11.68 2.97 -8.02
C GLY A 52 12.34 4.03 -7.15
N LEU A 53 11.78 5.24 -7.04
CA LEU A 53 12.31 6.28 -6.15
C LEU A 53 12.09 5.90 -4.68
N THR A 54 13.06 6.23 -3.84
CA THR A 54 13.03 6.03 -2.38
C THR A 54 13.55 7.27 -1.66
N GLY A 55 13.25 7.40 -0.37
CA GLY A 55 13.71 8.52 0.46
C GLY A 55 13.17 9.89 0.07
N GLY A 56 13.72 10.94 0.69
CA GLY A 56 13.29 12.33 0.51
C GLY A 56 12.09 12.72 1.39
N ASN A 57 11.92 14.03 1.55
CA ASN A 57 10.96 14.63 2.49
C ASN A 57 9.65 15.07 1.80
N GLU A 58 9.53 14.85 0.50
CA GLU A 58 8.33 15.18 -0.27
C GLU A 58 7.47 13.96 -0.47
N TRP A 59 6.16 14.13 -0.32
CA TRP A 59 5.20 13.11 -0.67
C TRP A 59 5.19 12.84 -2.18
N ARG A 60 5.11 11.56 -2.55
CA ARG A 60 4.97 11.13 -3.94
C ARG A 60 3.74 10.26 -4.11
N ILE A 61 3.04 10.47 -5.23
CA ILE A 61 1.80 9.75 -5.49
C ILE A 61 2.06 8.27 -5.75
N TYR A 62 3.09 7.92 -6.55
CA TYR A 62 3.43 6.57 -7.06
C TYR A 62 2.30 5.82 -7.79
N GLY A 63 1.04 5.93 -7.35
CA GLY A 63 -0.11 5.16 -7.79
C GLY A 63 -0.36 3.92 -6.91
N GLY A 64 -1.11 2.93 -7.38
CA GLY A 64 -1.42 1.75 -6.56
C GLY A 64 -2.44 2.01 -5.45
N HIS A 65 -2.43 1.14 -4.44
CA HIS A 65 -3.26 1.21 -3.24
C HIS A 65 -2.44 1.50 -1.98
N ARG A 66 -2.90 2.45 -1.13
CA ARG A 66 -2.20 2.93 0.08
C ARG A 66 -3.15 3.19 1.25
N LEU A 67 -2.57 3.47 2.42
CA LEU A 67 -3.28 3.92 3.62
C LEU A 67 -2.99 5.38 3.96
N TRP A 68 -4.05 6.19 4.07
CA TRP A 68 -4.04 7.55 4.59
C TRP A 68 -4.74 7.66 5.95
N ALA A 69 -4.50 8.79 6.61
CA ALA A 69 -5.20 9.21 7.81
C ALA A 69 -5.94 10.51 7.49
N ALA A 70 -7.27 10.48 7.60
CA ALA A 70 -8.12 11.65 7.48
C ALA A 70 -8.15 12.46 8.80
N PRO A 71 -8.52 13.75 8.79
CA PRO A 71 -8.88 14.56 7.62
C PRO A 71 -7.69 14.78 6.67
N GLU A 72 -7.98 15.05 5.40
CA GLU A 72 -6.94 15.43 4.43
C GLU A 72 -6.44 16.84 4.72
N ILE A 73 -5.28 16.95 5.34
CA ILE A 73 -4.70 18.24 5.74
C ILE A 73 -3.17 18.20 5.64
N GLN A 74 -2.58 19.27 5.10
CA GLN A 74 -1.14 19.45 5.08
C GLN A 74 -0.65 19.99 6.45
N PRO A 75 0.49 19.55 6.98
CA PRO A 75 1.41 18.53 6.44
C PRO A 75 1.06 17.08 6.82
N ARG A 76 0.06 16.86 7.67
CA ARG A 76 -0.25 15.55 8.27
C ARG A 76 -0.48 14.44 7.25
N THR A 77 -1.43 14.61 6.34
CA THR A 77 -1.83 13.56 5.37
C THR A 77 -0.76 13.33 4.31
N TYR A 78 0.02 14.38 4.01
CA TYR A 78 1.09 14.41 3.03
C TYR A 78 2.45 14.05 3.65
N PHE A 79 2.47 13.36 4.80
CA PHE A 79 3.71 12.81 5.33
C PHE A 79 4.31 11.80 4.31
N PRO A 80 5.63 11.90 3.99
CA PRO A 80 6.25 11.08 2.97
C PRO A 80 6.34 9.60 3.39
N ASP A 81 5.67 8.73 2.63
CA ASP A 81 5.74 7.26 2.77
C ASP A 81 6.94 6.64 2.01
N ASN A 82 8.05 7.37 1.87
CA ASN A 82 9.18 6.99 1.01
C ASN A 82 10.23 6.09 1.69
N ARG A 83 9.88 5.40 2.78
CA ARG A 83 10.83 4.65 3.62
C ARG A 83 10.54 3.16 3.61
N PRO A 84 11.56 2.30 3.83
CA PRO A 84 11.38 0.86 3.85
C PRO A 84 10.35 0.40 4.86
N VAL A 85 9.60 -0.63 4.47
CA VAL A 85 8.49 -1.19 5.22
C VAL A 85 8.90 -2.55 5.75
N LYS A 86 8.68 -2.81 7.04
CA LYS A 86 8.93 -4.11 7.64
C LYS A 86 7.89 -5.11 7.12
N VAL A 87 8.35 -6.25 6.61
CA VAL A 87 7.51 -7.34 6.11
C VAL A 87 7.58 -8.51 7.08
N GLU A 88 6.41 -9.00 7.51
CA GLU A 88 6.31 -10.13 8.43
C GLU A 88 5.28 -11.13 7.93
N GLU A 89 5.71 -12.36 7.67
CA GLU A 89 4.78 -13.45 7.44
C GLU A 89 4.12 -13.87 8.77
N ARG A 90 2.81 -14.08 8.72
CA ARG A 90 1.98 -14.55 9.83
C ARG A 90 1.13 -15.71 9.34
N LYS A 91 0.43 -16.39 10.25
CA LYS A 91 -0.44 -17.51 9.90
C LYS A 91 -1.58 -17.04 8.97
N GLY A 92 -1.42 -17.30 7.67
CA GLY A 92 -2.41 -17.00 6.63
C GLY A 92 -2.42 -15.57 6.09
N LEU A 93 -1.48 -14.71 6.46
CA LEU A 93 -1.37 -13.34 5.95
C LEU A 93 0.06 -12.82 5.98
N ILE A 94 0.33 -11.75 5.26
CA ILE A 94 1.59 -11.00 5.31
C ILE A 94 1.29 -9.60 5.83
N ARG A 95 2.03 -9.16 6.85
CA ARG A 95 1.93 -7.82 7.43
C ARG A 95 3.03 -6.92 6.89
N PHE A 96 2.62 -5.72 6.48
CA PHE A 96 3.50 -4.64 6.04
C PHE A 96 3.38 -3.49 7.03
N THR A 97 4.47 -3.16 7.73
CA THR A 97 4.50 -2.12 8.77
C THR A 97 5.44 -0.99 8.37
N ALA A 98 4.90 0.20 8.15
CA ALA A 98 5.70 1.41 7.94
C ALA A 98 6.43 1.82 9.22
N PRO A 99 7.55 2.55 9.11
CA PRO A 99 8.12 3.24 10.26
C PRO A 99 7.13 4.26 10.82
N ILE A 100 7.27 4.55 12.12
CA ILE A 100 6.49 5.60 12.78
C ILE A 100 6.78 6.94 12.07
N GLU A 101 5.71 7.64 11.70
CA GLU A 101 5.80 9.00 11.17
C GLU A 101 6.27 9.94 12.28
N GLU A 102 7.40 10.61 12.09
CA GLU A 102 8.05 11.40 13.14
C GLU A 102 7.15 12.53 13.65
N ALA A 103 6.53 13.26 12.72
CA ALA A 103 5.69 14.42 13.03
C ALA A 103 4.31 14.02 13.56
N ASN A 104 3.70 13.00 12.97
CA ASN A 104 2.34 12.59 13.31
C ASN A 104 2.29 11.58 14.46
N ARG A 105 3.42 10.91 14.74
CA ARG A 105 3.56 9.84 15.73
C ARG A 105 2.54 8.72 15.53
N ILE A 106 2.28 8.37 14.27
CA ILE A 106 1.43 7.23 13.90
C ILE A 106 2.22 6.19 13.15
N GLU A 107 1.87 4.91 13.34
CA GLU A 107 2.38 3.79 12.57
C GLU A 107 1.26 3.25 11.68
N LYS A 108 1.57 2.95 10.42
CA LYS A 108 0.62 2.41 9.45
C LYS A 108 0.95 0.96 9.14
N GLN A 109 -0.07 0.10 9.15
CA GLN A 109 0.06 -1.30 8.80
C GLN A 109 -0.99 -1.72 7.78
N ILE A 110 -0.62 -2.65 6.89
CA ILE A 110 -1.56 -3.37 6.04
C ILE A 110 -1.27 -4.86 6.18
N ASP A 111 -2.27 -5.62 6.63
CA ASP A 111 -2.25 -7.08 6.53
C ASP A 111 -2.90 -7.49 5.21
N ILE A 112 -2.26 -8.40 4.49
CA ILE A 112 -2.69 -8.85 3.18
C ILE A 112 -2.81 -10.37 3.16
N SER A 113 -3.94 -10.86 2.67
CA SER A 113 -4.15 -12.27 2.35
C SER A 113 -4.89 -12.39 1.02
N LEU A 114 -4.48 -13.33 0.17
CA LEU A 114 -5.26 -13.74 -0.99
C LEU A 114 -6.17 -14.91 -0.63
N ASP A 115 -7.37 -14.91 -1.19
CA ASP A 115 -8.22 -16.10 -1.19
C ASP A 115 -7.51 -17.23 -1.95
N PRO A 116 -7.55 -18.49 -1.49
CA PRO A 116 -6.83 -19.58 -2.16
C PRO A 116 -7.41 -19.95 -3.53
N VAL A 117 -8.68 -19.64 -3.81
CA VAL A 117 -9.37 -20.11 -5.03
C VAL A 117 -10.12 -19.00 -5.79
N LEU A 118 -10.43 -17.88 -5.13
CA LEU A 118 -11.12 -16.75 -5.77
C LEU A 118 -10.13 -15.66 -6.19
N ALA A 119 -10.51 -14.88 -7.21
CA ALA A 119 -9.83 -13.65 -7.60
C ALA A 119 -10.07 -12.52 -6.58
N LYS A 120 -9.69 -12.74 -5.32
CA LYS A 120 -10.04 -11.89 -4.18
C LYS A 120 -8.85 -11.68 -3.26
N ALA A 121 -8.57 -10.41 -2.98
CA ALA A 121 -7.65 -10.01 -1.94
C ALA A 121 -8.42 -9.44 -0.74
N LYS A 122 -7.93 -9.73 0.47
CA LYS A 122 -8.38 -9.07 1.70
C LYS A 122 -7.22 -8.26 2.25
N LEU A 123 -7.48 -6.96 2.45
CA LEU A 123 -6.58 -6.03 3.10
C LEU A 123 -7.20 -5.60 4.43
N VAL A 124 -6.41 -5.60 5.50
CA VAL A 124 -6.80 -5.03 6.80
C VAL A 124 -5.84 -3.90 7.13
N HIS A 125 -6.35 -2.68 7.09
CA HIS A 125 -5.60 -1.47 7.41
C HIS A 125 -5.63 -1.19 8.91
N ARG A 126 -4.48 -0.79 9.47
CA ARG A 126 -4.39 -0.31 10.86
C ARG A 126 -3.56 0.95 10.95
N ILE A 127 -3.99 1.83 11.84
CA ILE A 127 -3.23 3.00 12.27
C ILE A 127 -3.06 2.87 13.78
N ILE A 128 -1.82 2.90 14.25
CA ILE A 128 -1.51 2.87 15.68
C ILE A 128 -1.04 4.25 16.09
N ASN A 129 -1.70 4.83 17.09
CA ASN A 129 -1.33 6.11 17.67
C ASN A 129 -0.24 5.93 18.73
N HIS A 130 0.93 6.52 18.51
CA HIS A 130 2.05 6.56 19.47
C HIS A 130 2.21 7.92 20.16
N ASN A 131 1.21 8.81 20.04
CA ASN A 131 1.15 10.03 20.85
C ASN A 131 0.79 9.66 22.31
N PRO A 132 1.22 10.47 23.29
CA PRO A 132 0.82 10.26 24.68
C PRO A 132 -0.65 10.65 24.96
N TRP A 133 -1.35 11.21 23.98
CA TRP A 133 -2.79 11.51 24.03
C TRP A 133 -3.53 10.90 22.84
N GLY A 134 -4.86 10.76 22.97
CA GLY A 134 -5.73 10.36 21.88
C GLY A 134 -5.78 11.42 20.79
N ILE A 135 -5.74 11.01 19.52
CA ILE A 135 -5.86 11.90 18.36
C ILE A 135 -7.09 11.51 17.55
N GLU A 136 -7.73 12.51 16.94
CA GLU A 136 -8.82 12.28 16.00
C GLU A 136 -8.26 11.94 14.62
N LEU A 137 -8.72 10.81 14.08
CA LEU A 137 -8.40 10.36 12.72
C LEU A 137 -9.42 9.35 12.21
N ALA A 138 -9.46 9.17 10.88
CA ALA A 138 -10.08 8.01 10.26
C ALA A 138 -9.10 7.33 9.28
N PRO A 139 -8.98 5.99 9.30
CA PRO A 139 -8.24 5.26 8.27
C PRO A 139 -8.90 5.42 6.91
N TRP A 140 -8.11 5.77 5.90
CA TRP A 140 -8.59 5.94 4.53
C TRP A 140 -7.76 5.08 3.57
N GLY A 141 -8.33 3.97 3.12
CA GLY A 141 -7.76 3.13 2.06
C GLY A 141 -8.02 3.76 0.69
N LEU A 142 -6.96 4.01 -0.07
CA LEU A 142 -7.01 4.73 -1.33
C LEU A 142 -6.41 3.91 -2.46
N SER A 143 -7.16 3.70 -3.53
CA SER A 143 -6.69 3.06 -4.77
C SER A 143 -6.70 4.06 -5.89
N VAL A 144 -5.54 4.30 -6.51
CA VAL A 144 -5.46 5.06 -7.75
C VAL A 144 -5.64 4.09 -8.92
N MET A 145 -6.83 4.10 -9.52
CA MET A 145 -7.18 3.21 -10.63
C MET A 145 -6.63 3.74 -11.96
N ARG A 146 -6.26 2.84 -12.87
CA ARG A 146 -5.90 3.22 -14.25
C ARG A 146 -7.11 3.92 -14.92
N PRO A 147 -6.91 5.00 -15.71
CA PRO A 147 -8.01 5.67 -16.39
C PRO A 147 -8.70 4.77 -17.42
N GLY A 148 -9.94 5.13 -17.77
CA GLY A 148 -10.76 4.40 -18.74
C GLY A 148 -11.62 3.26 -18.15
N GLY A 149 -11.54 3.03 -16.83
CA GLY A 149 -12.40 2.08 -16.12
C GLY A 149 -13.81 2.60 -15.85
N GLN A 150 -14.67 1.70 -15.39
CA GLN A 150 -16.02 2.00 -14.92
C GLN A 150 -16.10 1.78 -13.40
N VAL A 151 -16.74 2.72 -12.69
CA VAL A 151 -17.10 2.56 -11.28
C VAL A 151 -18.59 2.29 -11.17
N ILE A 152 -18.97 1.29 -10.37
CA ILE A 152 -20.35 0.99 -10.01
C ILE A 152 -20.45 1.15 -8.49
N VAL A 153 -21.25 2.12 -8.04
CA VAL A 153 -21.43 2.43 -6.62
C VAL A 153 -22.86 2.06 -6.23
N PRO A 154 -23.07 1.19 -5.23
CA PRO A 154 -24.42 0.94 -4.71
C PRO A 154 -24.92 2.20 -3.99
N PHE A 155 -26.19 2.53 -4.21
CA PHE A 155 -26.93 3.57 -3.48
C PHE A 155 -27.60 3.00 -2.23
#